data_AF-Q1MXU4-F1
#
_entry.id   AF-Q1MXU4-F1
#
_cell.length_a   1.000
_cell.length_b   1.000
_cell.length_c   1.000
_cell.angle_alpha   90.00
_cell.angle_beta   90.00
_cell.angle_gamma   90.00
#
_symmetry.space_group_name_H-M   'P 1'
#
loop_
_entity.id
_entity.type
_entity.pdbx_description
1 polymer ?
#
loop_
_entity_poly.entity_id
_entity_poly.type
_entity_poly.pdbx_seq_one_letter_code
_entity_poly.pdbx_strand_id
1 'polypeptide(L)' 'MIDIDFFKKYNDLYGHQKGDDTLTAVARTLNALARRSDDIVARYGGEEFIFVNRSANENELEERL' A
#
# COMPACT_ATOMS: atom_id res chain seq x y z
N MET A 1 -0.29 -9.14 1.55
CA MET A 1 -1.55 -8.37 1.49
C MET A 1 -1.47 -7.26 2.51
N ILE A 2 -1.95 -6.08 2.17
CA ILE A 2 -1.80 -4.86 2.97
C ILE A 2 -3.20 -4.28 3.16
N ASP A 3 -3.56 -3.99 4.39
CA ASP A 3 -4.81 -3.34 4.76
C ASP A 3 -4.48 -2.10 5.60
N ILE A 4 -5.22 -0.99 5.40
CA ILE A 4 -4.97 0.24 6.15
C ILE A 4 -5.78 0.20 7.45
N ASP A 5 -5.06 0.03 8.56
CA ASP A 5 -5.67 -0.03 9.88
C ASP A 5 -6.52 1.22 10.20
N PHE A 6 -7.75 0.97 10.68
CA PHE A 6 -8.69 2.00 11.11
C PHE A 6 -9.08 3.02 10.02
N PHE A 7 -8.95 2.71 8.72
CA PHE A 7 -9.22 3.65 7.63
C PHE A 7 -10.64 4.24 7.69
N LYS A 8 -11.64 3.44 8.05
CA LYS A 8 -13.01 3.94 8.31
C LYS A 8 -13.04 5.02 9.39
N LYS A 9 -12.42 4.78 10.55
CA LYS A 9 -12.39 5.77 11.64
C LYS A 9 -11.66 7.05 11.24
N TYR A 10 -10.60 6.91 10.44
CA TYR A 10 -9.89 8.05 9.87
C TYR A 10 -10.80 8.88 8.96
N ASN A 11 -11.55 8.23 8.05
CA ASN A 11 -12.54 8.90 7.20
C ASN A 11 -13.65 9.56 8.01
N ASP A 12 -14.15 8.89 9.05
CA ASP A 12 -15.19 9.45 9.92
C ASP A 12 -14.71 10.72 10.65
N LEU A 13 -13.41 10.80 10.97
CA LEU A 13 -12.81 11.93 11.68
C LEU A 13 -12.38 13.09 10.75
N TYR A 14 -11.81 12.77 9.59
CA TYR A 14 -11.15 13.75 8.71
C TYR A 14 -11.86 13.95 7.36
N GLY A 15 -12.91 13.17 7.09
CA GLY A 15 -13.65 13.18 5.84
C GLY A 15 -13.00 12.36 4.73
N HIS A 16 -13.81 11.90 3.78
CA HIS A 16 -13.38 11.04 2.67
C HIS A 16 -12.28 11.66 1.80
N GLN A 17 -12.25 12.99 1.64
CA GLN A 17 -11.20 13.65 0.87
C GLN A 17 -9.80 13.39 1.47
N LYS A 18 -9.70 13.34 2.80
CA LYS A 18 -8.46 12.99 3.49
C LYS A 18 -8.15 11.50 3.39
N GLY A 19 -9.18 10.66 3.32
CA GLY A 19 -9.05 9.25 2.95
C GLY A 19 -8.40 9.05 1.59
N ASP A 20 -8.86 9.77 0.58
CA ASP A 20 -8.32 9.69 -0.78
C ASP A 20 -6.86 10.17 -0.84
N ASP A 21 -6.52 11.23 -0.11
CA ASP A 21 -5.14 11.69 0.05
C ASP A 21 -4.26 10.58 0.66
N THR A 22 -4.78 9.90 1.69
CA THR A 22 -4.10 8.80 2.38
C THR A 22 -3.90 7.61 1.46
N LEU A 23 -4.93 7.17 0.74
CA LEU A 23 -4.84 6.09 -0.24
C LEU A 23 -3.82 6.40 -1.34
N THR A 24 -3.79 7.66 -1.80
CA THR A 24 -2.82 8.13 -2.80
C THR A 24 -1.39 8.08 -2.24
N ALA A 25 -1.20 8.50 -0.99
CA ALA A 25 0.11 8.44 -0.34
C ALA A 25 0.60 6.98 -0.18
N VAL A 26 -0.27 6.09 0.30
CA VAL A 26 0.04 4.65 0.43
C VAL A 26 0.39 4.05 -0.93
N ALA A 27 -0.41 4.29 -1.96
CA ALA A 27 -0.15 3.80 -3.31
C ALA A 27 1.21 4.28 -3.85
N ARG A 28 1.56 5.56 -3.62
CA ARG A 28 2.87 6.11 -4.02
C ARG A 28 4.02 5.44 -3.29
N THR A 29 3.89 5.24 -1.99
CA THR A 29 4.91 4.56 -1.17
C THR A 29 5.12 3.13 -1.66
N LEU A 30 4.04 2.37 -1.85
CA LEU A 30 4.14 1.00 -2.37
C LEU A 30 4.75 0.95 -3.77
N ASN A 31 4.38 1.89 -4.65
CA ASN A 31 4.94 1.95 -5.99
C ASN A 31 6.45 2.31 -5.98
N ALA A 32 6.91 3.16 -5.06
CA ALA A 32 8.33 3.44 -4.87
C ALA A 32 9.10 2.23 -4.32
N LEU A 33 8.42 1.35 -3.59
CA LEU A 33 8.97 0.06 -3.15
C LEU A 33 8.99 -0.96 -4.28
N ALA A 34 8.13 -0.87 -5.30
CA ALA A 34 8.16 -1.73 -6.49
C ALA A 34 9.27 -1.31 -7.47
N ARG A 35 10.52 -1.66 -7.14
CA ARG A 35 11.71 -1.21 -7.88
C ARG A 35 12.04 -2.09 -9.08
N ARG A 36 11.58 -3.34 -9.09
CA ARG A 36 11.84 -4.27 -10.20
C ARG A 36 10.70 -4.19 -11.21
N SER A 37 11.01 -4.44 -12.48
CA SER A 37 10.02 -4.41 -13.55
C SER A 37 8.90 -5.46 -13.42
N ASP A 38 9.13 -6.49 -12.60
CA ASP A 38 8.17 -7.56 -12.28
C ASP A 38 7.54 -7.42 -10.87
N ASP A 39 7.89 -6.37 -10.12
CA ASP A 39 7.15 -6.00 -8.91
C ASP A 39 5.82 -5.37 -9.34
N ILE A 40 4.70 -5.83 -8.78
CA ILE A 40 3.35 -5.37 -9.09
C ILE A 40 2.70 -4.86 -7.80
N VAL A 41 2.14 -3.65 -7.87
CA VAL A 41 1.26 -3.10 -6.84
C VAL A 41 -0.13 -2.94 -7.42
N ALA A 42 -1.13 -3.48 -6.73
CA ALA A 42 -2.53 -3.34 -7.11
C ALA A 42 -3.37 -2.92 -5.90
N ARG A 43 -4.38 -2.08 -6.14
CA ARG A 43 -5.46 -1.85 -5.18
C ARG A 43 -6.50 -2.94 -5.38
N TYR A 44 -6.72 -3.75 -4.34
CA TYR A 44 -7.63 -4.90 -4.39
C TYR A 44 -9.04 -4.53 -3.93
N GLY A 45 -9.14 -3.68 -2.92
CA GLY A 45 -10.40 -3.26 -2.30
C GLY A 45 -10.48 -1.76 -2.02
N GLY A 46 -11.38 -1.40 -1.10
CA GLY A 46 -11.55 -0.01 -0.66
C GLY A 46 -10.26 0.55 -0.06
N GLU A 47 -9.70 -0.13 0.94
CA GLU A 47 -8.45 0.22 1.63
C GLU A 47 -7.36 -0.84 1.50
N GLU A 48 -7.63 -1.92 0.76
CA GLU A 48 -6.75 -3.08 0.62
C GLU A 48 -5.84 -2.98 -0.60
N PHE A 49 -4.56 -3.30 -0.42
CA PHE A 49 -3.53 -3.36 -1.45
C PHE A 49 -2.84 -4.73 -1.50
N ILE A 50 -2.41 -5.11 -2.70
CA ILE A 50 -1.60 -6.29 -2.95
C ILE A 50 -0.27 -5.85 -3.54
N PHE A 51 0.81 -6.32 -2.94
CA PHE A 51 2.17 -6.20 -3.44
C PHE A 51 2.64 -7.60 -3.83
N VAL A 52 2.90 -7.81 -5.12
CA VAL A 52 3.46 -9.05 -5.65
C VAL A 52 4.88 -8.74 -6.08
N ASN A 53 5.84 -9.50 -5.58
CA ASN A 53 7.20 -9.46 -6.10
C ASN A 53 7.75 -10.85 -6.30
N ARG A 54 8.81 -10.91 -7.09
CA ARG A 54 9.62 -12.10 -7.27
C ARG A 54 10.88 -11.99 -6.43
N SER A 55 10.74 -11.76 -5.12
CA SER A 55 11.88 -11.94 -4.22
C SER A 55 12.02 -13.42 -3.90
N ALA A 56 13.25 -13.93 -3.95
CA ALA A 56 13.57 -15.28 -3.49
C ALA A 56 13.78 -15.34 -1.95
N ASN A 57 13.77 -14.18 -1.27
CA ASN A 57 14.09 -14.07 0.15
C ASN A 57 13.21 -13.00 0.84
N GLU A 58 12.55 -13.37 1.93
CA GLU A 58 11.69 -12.44 2.71
C GLU A 58 12.48 -11.28 3.34
N ASN A 59 13.70 -11.54 3.80
CA ASN A 59 14.56 -10.53 4.42
C ASN A 59 14.85 -9.32 3.51
N GLU A 60 14.89 -9.53 2.18
CA GLU A 60 15.15 -8.43 1.23
C GLU A 60 14.00 -7.41 1.19
N LEU A 61 12.76 -7.85 1.49
CA LEU A 61 11.62 -6.95 1.60
C LEU A 61 11.65 -6.16 2.91
N GLU A 62 12.01 -6.82 4.01
CA GLU A 62 12.15 -6.15 5.32
C GLU A 62 13.24 -5.07 5.30
N GLU A 63 14.37 -5.30 4.61
CA GLU A 63 15.43 -4.29 4.45
C GLU A 63 15.01 -3.08 3.59
N ARG A 64 13.94 -3.21 2.80
CA ARG A 64 13.43 -2.14 1.92
C ARG A 64 12.37 -1.27 2.59
N LEU A 65 11.76 -1.74 3.67
CA LEU A 65 10.72 -1.07 4.45
C LEU A 65 11.33 -0.25 5.59
#